data_AF-A0A956UPX8-F1
#
_entry.id   AF-A0A956UPX8-F1
#
_cell.length_a   1.000
_cell.length_b   1.000
_cell.length_c   1.000
_cell.angle_alpha   90.00
_cell.angle_beta   90.00
_cell.angle_gamma   90.00
#
_symmetry.space_group_name_H-M   'P 1'
#
loop_
_entity.id
_entity.type
_entity.pdbx_description
1 polymer ?
#
loop_
_entity_poly.entity_id
_entity_poly.type
_entity_poly.pdbx_seq_one_letter_code
_entity_poly.pdbx_strand_id
1 'polypeptide(L)'
;MAGYSGTPLPKKLGIKEGSTFAVSAAPPGFTEMLGELPAGALAIEPGASLTGVAVVFVTTLAALGEVFPVAMGWIRQDGGLWIAWPKRASGVPTDLNESVIRELGLATGMVDNKVCAIDETWSGLRFVIRLKDRQPD
;
A
#
# COMPACT_ATOMS: atom_id res chain seq x y z
N MET A 1 24.85 -1.12 -6.09
CA MET A 1 24.72 0.15 -5.34
C MET A 1 23.42 0.80 -5.76
N ALA A 2 22.34 0.53 -5.04
CA ALA A 2 21.02 1.09 -5.31
C ALA A 2 20.72 2.13 -4.22
N GLY A 3 20.63 3.39 -4.65
CA GLY A 3 20.30 4.50 -3.75
C GLY A 3 18.89 4.33 -3.22
N TYR A 4 18.75 4.03 -1.95
CA TYR A 4 17.49 4.13 -1.24
C TYR A 4 17.79 4.62 0.16
N SER A 5 16.99 5.56 0.66
CA SER A 5 17.09 6.06 2.02
C SER A 5 17.30 4.87 2.97
N GLY A 6 18.26 4.96 3.90
CA GLY A 6 18.56 3.92 4.89
C GLY A 6 17.40 3.61 5.87
N THR A 7 16.18 4.03 5.53
CA THR A 7 14.95 3.72 6.23
C THR A 7 14.47 2.32 5.82
N PRO A 8 14.27 1.39 6.77
CA PRO A 8 13.70 0.07 6.47
C PRO A 8 12.33 0.17 5.78
N LEU A 9 12.02 -0.79 4.90
CA LEU A 9 10.76 -0.81 4.15
C LEU A 9 9.51 -0.75 5.04
N PRO A 10 9.40 -1.48 6.18
CA PRO A 10 8.25 -1.37 7.07
C PRO A 10 7.98 0.06 7.53
N LYS A 11 9.05 0.80 7.86
CA LYS A 11 8.97 2.21 8.25
C LYS A 11 8.58 3.11 7.09
N LYS A 12 8.98 2.79 5.84
CA LYS A 12 8.50 3.52 4.64
C LYS A 12 7.00 3.33 4.45
N LEU A 13 6.51 2.10 4.60
CA LEU A 13 5.09 1.74 4.48
C LEU A 13 4.25 2.25 5.67
N GLY A 14 4.89 2.65 6.77
CA GLY A 14 4.20 3.16 7.94
C GLY A 14 3.70 2.06 8.88
N ILE A 15 4.28 0.86 8.78
CA ILE A 15 4.10 -0.20 9.78
C ILE A 15 4.79 0.26 11.06
N LYS A 16 4.07 0.20 12.18
CA LYS A 16 4.50 0.68 13.50
C LYS A 16 4.52 -0.47 14.51
N GLU A 17 5.19 -0.24 15.64
CA GLU A 17 5.13 -1.15 16.78
C GLU A 17 3.68 -1.41 17.21
N GLY A 18 3.37 -2.66 17.54
CA GLY A 18 2.03 -3.11 17.95
C GLY A 18 0.93 -2.95 16.89
N SER A 19 1.26 -2.56 15.65
CA SER A 19 0.27 -2.35 14.60
C SER A 19 -0.03 -3.63 13.83
N THR A 20 -1.23 -3.72 13.24
CA THR A 20 -1.51 -4.73 12.23
C THR A 20 -1.25 -4.18 10.84
N PHE A 21 -0.89 -5.06 9.90
CA PHE A 21 -0.87 -4.76 8.49
C PHE A 21 -1.40 -5.95 7.66
N ALA A 22 -1.96 -5.66 6.50
CA ALA A 22 -2.42 -6.66 5.53
C ALA A 22 -1.68 -6.47 4.20
N VAL A 23 -1.43 -7.58 3.51
CA VAL A 23 -0.77 -7.59 2.20
C VAL A 23 -1.59 -8.44 1.25
N SER A 24 -1.88 -7.91 0.06
CA SER A 24 -2.68 -8.59 -0.96
C SER A 24 -1.93 -8.65 -2.30
N ALA A 25 -1.98 -9.82 -2.94
CA ALA A 25 -1.38 -10.11 -4.24
C ALA A 25 0.13 -9.81 -4.34
N ALA A 26 0.87 -9.89 -3.23
CA ALA A 26 2.29 -9.58 -3.20
C ALA A 26 3.12 -10.49 -4.12
N PRO A 27 4.18 -9.95 -4.74
CA PRO A 27 5.12 -10.76 -5.49
C PRO A 27 5.87 -11.72 -4.56
N PRO A 28 6.37 -12.85 -5.09
CA PRO A 28 7.28 -13.72 -4.34
C PRO A 28 8.44 -12.92 -3.75
N GLY A 29 8.81 -13.20 -2.49
CA GLY A 29 9.93 -12.52 -1.82
C GLY A 29 9.57 -11.22 -1.09
N PHE A 30 8.32 -10.74 -1.18
CA PHE A 30 7.94 -9.49 -0.51
C PHE A 30 8.01 -9.57 1.02
N THR A 31 7.61 -10.69 1.60
CA THR A 31 7.65 -10.89 3.06
C THR A 31 9.09 -10.85 3.57
N GLU A 32 10.01 -11.48 2.86
CA GLU A 32 11.45 -11.45 3.14
C GLU A 32 12.03 -10.03 2.98
N MET A 33 11.55 -9.30 1.97
CA MET A 33 11.96 -7.91 1.72
C MET A 33 11.51 -6.93 2.80
N LEU A 34 10.41 -7.19 3.50
CA LEU A 34 10.02 -6.40 4.67
C LEU A 34 11.11 -6.46 5.76
N GLY A 35 11.88 -7.55 5.82
CA GLY A 35 12.93 -7.74 6.81
C GLY A 35 12.37 -7.78 8.24
N GLU A 36 13.12 -7.24 9.19
CA GLU A 36 12.69 -7.17 10.59
C GLU A 36 11.51 -6.20 10.75
N LEU A 37 10.40 -6.72 11.25
CA LEU A 37 9.21 -5.94 11.54
C LEU A 37 9.38 -5.18 12.86
N PRO A 38 8.77 -4.00 13.01
CA PRO A 38 8.68 -3.32 14.31
C PRO A 38 8.10 -4.25 15.39
N ALA A 39 8.56 -4.10 16.63
CA ALA A 39 8.16 -4.96 17.74
C ALA A 39 6.63 -5.07 17.86
N GLY A 40 6.12 -6.30 17.90
CA GLY A 40 4.69 -6.58 18.02
C GLY A 40 3.85 -6.22 16.79
N ALA A 41 4.45 -5.85 15.66
CA ALA A 41 3.70 -5.69 14.41
C ALA A 41 3.27 -7.07 13.88
N LEU A 42 2.00 -7.18 13.45
CA LEU A 42 1.41 -8.45 13.03
C LEU A 42 0.84 -8.35 11.62
N ALA A 43 1.22 -9.30 10.77
CA ALA A 43 0.54 -9.53 9.50
C ALA A 43 -0.82 -10.19 9.75
N ILE A 44 -1.87 -9.70 9.12
CA ILE A 44 -3.21 -10.29 9.14
C ILE A 44 -3.70 -10.55 7.73
N GLU A 45 -4.63 -11.49 7.59
CA GLU A 45 -5.31 -11.76 6.33
C GLU A 45 -6.08 -10.51 5.85
N PRO A 46 -5.98 -10.13 4.57
CA PRO A 46 -6.75 -9.02 4.00
C PRO A 46 -8.25 -9.18 4.26
N GLY A 47 -8.87 -8.15 4.83
CA GLY A 47 -10.31 -8.14 5.14
C GLY A 47 -10.73 -8.95 6.37
N ALA A 48 -9.83 -9.65 7.05
CA ALA A 48 -10.17 -10.38 8.28
C ALA A 48 -10.51 -9.44 9.45
N SER A 49 -9.84 -8.28 9.54
CA SER A 49 -10.18 -7.18 10.45
C SER A 49 -9.61 -5.86 9.93
N LEU A 50 -10.03 -4.73 10.52
CA LEU A 50 -9.49 -3.42 10.16
C LEU A 50 -8.02 -3.30 10.57
N THR A 51 -7.20 -2.81 9.64
CA THR A 51 -5.75 -2.73 9.80
C THR A 51 -5.20 -1.30 9.74
N GLY A 52 -4.02 -1.08 10.32
CA GLY A 52 -3.34 0.21 10.22
C GLY A 52 -2.72 0.46 8.85
N VAL A 53 -2.29 -0.60 8.17
CA VAL A 53 -1.64 -0.53 6.85
C VAL A 53 -2.11 -1.69 5.97
N ALA A 54 -2.70 -1.39 4.81
CA ALA A 54 -2.93 -2.37 3.75
C ALA A 54 -1.98 -2.11 2.58
N VAL A 55 -1.37 -3.14 2.01
CA VAL A 55 -0.52 -3.03 0.81
C VAL A 55 -1.09 -3.95 -0.27
N VAL A 56 -1.51 -3.38 -1.38
CA VAL A 56 -2.17 -4.10 -2.47
C VAL A 56 -1.35 -3.97 -3.73
N PHE A 57 -0.89 -5.10 -4.27
CA PHE A 57 -0.14 -5.15 -5.51
C PHE A 57 -1.07 -5.39 -6.69
N VAL A 58 -0.97 -4.54 -7.71
CA VAL A 58 -1.77 -4.61 -8.91
C VAL A 58 -0.92 -4.31 -10.13
N THR A 59 -1.21 -4.99 -11.24
CA THR A 59 -0.50 -4.81 -12.51
C THR A 59 -1.39 -4.21 -13.59
N THR A 60 -2.72 -4.19 -13.41
CA THR A 60 -3.67 -3.69 -14.40
C THR A 60 -4.69 -2.72 -13.81
N LEU A 61 -5.18 -1.80 -14.65
CA LEU A 61 -6.25 -0.86 -14.31
C LEU A 61 -7.56 -1.59 -14.00
N ALA A 62 -7.84 -2.68 -14.72
CA ALA A 62 -9.01 -3.51 -14.44
C ALA A 62 -8.96 -4.10 -13.02
N ALA A 63 -7.85 -4.74 -12.64
CA ALA A 63 -7.69 -5.29 -11.30
C ALA A 63 -7.68 -4.21 -10.21
N LEU A 64 -7.09 -3.04 -10.50
CA LEU A 64 -7.14 -1.89 -9.60
C LEU A 64 -8.59 -1.43 -9.37
N GLY A 65 -9.39 -1.32 -10.42
CA GLY A 65 -10.80 -0.92 -10.32
C GLY A 65 -11.66 -1.88 -9.50
N GLU A 66 -11.35 -3.17 -9.53
CA GLU A 66 -12.04 -4.18 -8.74
C GLU A 66 -11.60 -4.17 -7.27
N VAL A 67 -10.28 -4.13 -7.02
CA VAL A 67 -9.75 -4.32 -5.66
C VAL A 67 -9.79 -3.05 -4.82
N PHE A 68 -9.62 -1.86 -5.41
CA PHE A 68 -9.55 -0.61 -4.65
C PHE A 68 -10.77 -0.38 -3.75
N PRO A 69 -12.03 -0.44 -4.24
CA PRO A 69 -13.21 -0.21 -3.38
C PRO A 69 -13.34 -1.25 -2.26
N VAL A 70 -12.89 -2.48 -2.49
CA VAL A 70 -12.87 -3.54 -1.46
C VAL A 70 -11.79 -3.23 -0.40
N ALA A 71 -10.58 -2.87 -0.85
CA ALA A 71 -9.44 -2.61 0.02
C ALA A 71 -9.59 -1.36 0.89
N MET A 72 -10.42 -0.40 0.48
CA MET A 72 -10.83 0.71 1.34
C MET A 72 -11.45 0.24 2.65
N GLY A 73 -12.22 -0.86 2.61
CA GLY A 73 -12.85 -1.46 3.78
C GLY A 73 -11.90 -2.25 4.69
N TRP A 74 -10.62 -2.39 4.32
CA TRP A 74 -9.64 -3.12 5.13
C TRP A 74 -8.93 -2.24 6.14
N ILE A 75 -8.92 -0.91 5.95
CA ILE A 75 -8.13 -0.01 6.78
C ILE A 75 -8.98 0.67 7.87
N ARG A 76 -8.36 0.91 9.03
CA ARG A 76 -8.92 1.79 10.06
C ARG A 76 -9.14 3.20 9.52
N GLN A 77 -9.97 4.00 10.19
CA GLN A 77 -10.22 5.41 9.84
C GLN A 77 -8.92 6.24 9.80
N ASP A 78 -7.94 5.90 10.64
CA ASP A 78 -6.62 6.51 10.70
C ASP A 78 -5.51 5.73 9.97
N GLY A 79 -5.87 4.63 9.31
CA GLY A 79 -4.98 3.74 8.57
C GLY A 79 -4.51 4.30 7.23
N GLY A 80 -3.84 3.46 6.45
CA GLY A 80 -3.46 3.80 5.07
C GLY A 80 -3.47 2.60 4.15
N LEU A 81 -3.94 2.84 2.93
CA LEU A 81 -3.98 1.89 1.83
C LEU A 81 -2.87 2.23 0.83
N TRP A 82 -1.91 1.33 0.68
CA TRP A 82 -0.89 1.42 -0.36
C TRP A 82 -1.34 0.64 -1.59
N ILE A 83 -1.34 1.32 -2.74
CA ILE A 83 -1.43 0.68 -4.04
C ILE A 83 -0.03 0.60 -4.62
N ALA A 84 0.44 -0.63 -4.82
CA ALA A 84 1.73 -0.95 -5.41
C ALA A 84 1.57 -1.35 -6.87
N TRP A 85 2.34 -0.73 -7.77
CA TRP A 85 2.34 -1.02 -9.19
C TRP A 85 3.77 -1.18 -9.74
N PRO A 86 3.97 -1.94 -10.83
CA PRO A 86 5.28 -2.06 -11.42
C PRO A 86 5.72 -0.73 -12.03
N LYS A 87 6.97 -0.35 -11.78
CA LYS A 87 7.61 0.78 -12.46
C LYS A 87 7.71 0.46 -13.95
N ARG A 88 7.55 1.49 -14.79
CA ARG A 88 7.71 1.34 -16.25
C ARG A 88 9.06 0.73 -16.65
N ALA A 89 10.12 0.97 -15.87
CA ALA A 89 11.46 0.48 -16.14
C ALA A 89 11.71 -0.97 -15.67
N SER A 90 10.78 -1.61 -14.95
CA SER A 90 10.99 -2.96 -14.40
C SER A 90 10.83 -4.08 -15.45
N GLY A 91 10.26 -3.77 -16.61
CA GLY A 91 9.94 -4.77 -17.64
C GLY A 91 8.70 -5.61 -17.36
N VAL A 92 8.05 -5.45 -16.19
CA VAL A 92 6.76 -6.09 -15.89
C VAL A 92 5.65 -5.37 -16.67
N PRO A 93 4.85 -6.06 -17.50
CA PRO A 93 3.76 -5.45 -18.23
C PRO A 93 2.72 -4.82 -17.28
N THR A 94 2.36 -3.57 -17.56
CA THR A 94 1.33 -2.84 -16.82
C THR A 94 0.76 -1.71 -17.67
N ASP A 95 -0.52 -1.43 -17.49
CA ASP A 95 -1.20 -0.22 -18.00
C ASP A 95 -1.32 0.87 -16.93
N LEU A 96 -0.68 0.68 -15.76
CA LEU A 96 -0.73 1.58 -14.61
C LEU A 96 0.44 2.57 -14.62
N ASN A 97 0.16 3.76 -14.10
CA ASN A 97 1.15 4.74 -13.67
C ASN A 97 0.61 5.53 -12.48
N GLU A 98 1.42 6.39 -11.89
CA GLU A 98 1.02 7.18 -10.71
C GLU A 98 -0.23 8.04 -10.96
N SER A 99 -0.37 8.65 -12.15
CA SER A 99 -1.52 9.50 -12.49
C SER A 99 -2.80 8.69 -12.50
N VAL A 100 -2.80 7.54 -13.19
CA VAL A 100 -3.96 6.64 -13.26
C VAL A 100 -4.40 6.17 -11.88
N ILE A 101 -3.44 5.78 -11.03
CA ILE A 101 -3.72 5.31 -9.67
C ILE A 101 -4.26 6.46 -8.81
N ARG A 102 -3.63 7.65 -8.88
CA ARG A 102 -4.07 8.83 -8.15
C ARG A 102 -5.48 9.24 -8.56
N GLU A 103 -5.76 9.34 -9.85
CA GLU A 103 -7.08 9.72 -10.37
C GLU A 103 -8.17 8.77 -9.87
N LEU A 104 -7.93 7.46 -9.92
CA LEU A 104 -8.86 6.46 -9.40
C LEU A 104 -9.08 6.60 -7.89
N GLY A 105 -8.00 6.73 -7.11
CA GLY A 105 -8.13 6.86 -5.66
C GLY A 105 -8.76 8.17 -5.20
N LEU A 106 -8.55 9.28 -5.94
CA LEU A 106 -9.23 10.55 -5.64
C LEU A 106 -10.73 10.47 -5.97
N ALA A 107 -11.13 9.71 -7.00
CA ALA A 107 -12.53 9.51 -7.37
C ALA A 107 -13.34 8.77 -6.29
N THR A 108 -12.70 8.03 -5.38
CA THR A 108 -13.36 7.37 -4.25
C THR A 108 -13.49 8.26 -3.00
N GLY A 109 -13.01 9.50 -3.07
CA GLY A 109 -13.02 10.45 -1.95
C GLY A 109 -11.82 10.33 -1.01
N MET A 110 -10.92 9.36 -1.21
CA MET A 110 -9.64 9.30 -0.50
C MET A 110 -8.69 10.42 -0.96
N VAL A 111 -7.57 10.58 -0.27
CA VAL A 111 -6.45 11.43 -0.69
C VAL A 111 -5.15 10.67 -0.61
N ASP A 112 -4.27 10.85 -1.59
CA ASP A 112 -2.90 10.38 -1.48
C ASP A 112 -2.06 11.33 -0.61
N ASN A 113 -1.10 10.78 0.13
CA ASN A 113 -0.22 11.59 0.99
C ASN A 113 1.25 11.20 0.97
N LYS A 114 1.59 10.06 0.35
CA LYS A 114 2.96 9.56 0.30
C LYS A 114 3.14 8.67 -0.90
N VAL A 115 4.30 8.78 -1.54
CA VAL A 115 4.78 7.85 -2.57
C VAL A 115 6.14 7.30 -2.14
N CYS A 116 6.44 6.05 -2.47
CA CYS A 116 7.78 5.51 -2.31
C CYS A 116 8.07 4.39 -3.30
N ALA A 117 9.35 4.17 -3.58
CA ALA A 117 9.79 2.90 -4.14
C ALA A 117 9.75 1.82 -3.04
N ILE A 118 9.10 0.70 -3.34
CA ILE A 118 9.11 -0.50 -2.49
C ILE A 118 10.43 -1.23 -2.70
N ASP A 119 10.74 -1.54 -3.97
CA ASP A 119 12.00 -2.12 -4.42
C ASP A 119 12.36 -1.57 -5.80
N GLU A 120 13.18 -2.28 -6.57
CA GLU A 120 13.53 -1.92 -7.95
C GLU A 120 12.34 -2.06 -8.91
N THR A 121 11.41 -2.98 -8.65
CA THR A 121 10.29 -3.34 -9.52
C THR A 121 9.04 -2.51 -9.26
N TRP A 122 8.74 -2.19 -8.00
CA TRP A 122 7.46 -1.69 -7.54
C TRP A 122 7.57 -0.28 -6.93
N SER A 123 6.67 0.59 -7.36
CA SER A 123 6.34 1.84 -6.67
C SER A 123 5.08 1.66 -5.85
N GLY A 124 4.91 2.46 -4.80
CA GLY A 124 3.71 2.48 -3.97
C GLY A 124 3.20 3.90 -3.75
N LEU A 125 1.88 4.08 -3.77
CA LEU A 125 1.18 5.32 -3.48
C LEU A 125 0.20 5.06 -2.34
N ARG A 126 0.30 5.86 -1.28
CA ARG A 126 -0.49 5.71 -0.06
C ARG A 126 -1.68 6.64 -0.09
N PHE A 127 -2.87 6.05 0.06
CA PHE A 127 -4.14 6.72 0.25
C PHE A 127 -4.60 6.67 1.70
N VAL A 128 -5.27 7.73 2.13
CA VAL A 128 -5.91 7.85 3.45
C VAL A 128 -7.28 8.48 3.34
N ILE A 129 -8.10 8.27 4.37
CA ILE A 129 -9.30 9.07 4.62
C ILE A 129 -8.85 10.43 5.16
N ARG A 130 -9.34 11.53 4.56
CA ARG A 130 -9.02 12.89 5.01
C ARG A 130 -9.40 13.03 6.48
N LEU A 131 -8.60 13.75 7.26
CA LEU A 131 -8.84 13.91 8.70
C LEU A 131 -10.27 14.38 9.02
N LYS A 132 -10.82 15.31 8.23
CA LYS A 132 -12.18 15.84 8.37
C LYS A 132 -13.30 14.85 8.01
N ASP A 133 -12.97 13.79 7.25
CA ASP A 133 -13.94 12.81 6.73
C ASP A 133 -13.91 11.50 7.57
N ARG A 134 -13.01 11.40 8.56
CA ARG A 134 -12.88 10.22 9.44
C ARG A 134 -14.06 10.12 10.39
N GLN A 135 -14.57 8.91 10.55
CA GLN A 135 -15.56 8.59 11.56
C GLN A 135 -14.89 8.35 12.92
N PRO A 136 -15.52 8.71 14.04
CA PRO A 136 -15.07 8.29 15.36
C PRO A 136 -15.18 6.77 15.49
N ASP A 137 -14.23 6.17 16.21
CA ASP A 137 -14.19 4.75 16.57
C ASP A 137 -15.36 4.35 17.48
#